data_AF-A0ABD2F245-F1
#
_entry.id   AF-A0ABD2F245-F1
#
_cell.length_a   1.000
_cell.length_b   1.000
_cell.length_c   1.000
_cell.angle_alpha   90.00
_cell.angle_beta   90.00
_cell.angle_gamma   90.00
#
_symmetry.space_group_name_H-M   'P 1'
#
loop_
_entity.id
_entity.type
_entity.pdbx_description
1 polymer ?
#
loop_
_entity_poly.entity_id
_entity_poly.type
_entity_poly.pdbx_seq_one_letter_code
_entity_poly.pdbx_strand_id
1 'polypeptide(L)'
;MSGQTLTDRIAAAQYSVTGSAVARAVCKATTHEVMGPKKKHLDYLIQATNETNVNIPQMADTLFERATNSSWVVVFKALVTTHHLMVHGNERFIQYLASRNTLFNLSNFLDKSGSHGYDMSTFIRRYSRYLNEKAFSYRQMAFDFARVKKGADGVMRTMAPEKLLKSMPILQGQIDALLEFDVHPNELTNGVINAAFMLLFKDLIKLFACYNDGVINLLEKFFEMKKGQCKDALEIYKRFLTRMTRVSEFLKVAEQVGIDKGDIPDLTQAPSSLMETLEQHLNTLEGKKPGNKSGAPSPLSKTFRNIIITALVIPRHHVAYQG
;
A
#
# COMPACT_ATOMS: atom_id res chain seq x y z
N MET A 1 -20.50 24.28 16.93
CA MET A 1 -20.84 23.28 17.97
C MET A 1 -19.99 22.03 17.76
N SER A 2 -19.32 21.49 18.78
CA SER A 2 -18.47 20.31 18.62
C SER A 2 -19.33 19.06 18.34
N GLY A 3 -19.17 18.42 17.18
CA GLY A 3 -19.85 17.17 16.80
C GLY A 3 -19.48 15.92 17.62
N GLN A 4 -19.06 16.08 18.88
CA GLN A 4 -18.71 14.98 19.78
C GLN A 4 -19.92 14.57 20.63
N THR A 5 -20.22 13.27 20.60
CA THR A 5 -21.30 12.66 21.40
C THR A 5 -20.95 12.59 22.88
N LEU A 6 -21.95 12.30 23.74
CA LEU A 6 -21.71 12.05 25.16
C LEU A 6 -20.76 10.85 25.37
N THR A 7 -20.95 9.78 24.61
CA THR A 7 -20.08 8.59 24.61
C THR A 7 -18.64 8.93 24.28
N ASP A 8 -18.40 9.82 23.30
CA ASP A 8 -17.06 10.29 22.95
C ASP A 8 -16.39 11.05 24.10
N ARG A 9 -17.15 11.91 24.79
CA ARG A 9 -16.65 12.68 25.93
C ARG A 9 -16.29 11.78 27.10
N ILE A 10 -17.12 10.79 27.41
CA ILE A 10 -16.87 9.82 28.48
C ILE A 10 -15.61 9.01 28.19
N ALA A 11 -15.46 8.46 26.98
CA ALA A 11 -14.27 7.70 26.59
C ALA A 11 -12.98 8.53 26.72
N ALA A 12 -13.00 9.80 26.27
CA ALA A 12 -11.85 10.69 26.41
C ALA A 12 -11.60 11.11 27.88
N ALA A 13 -12.64 11.26 28.69
CA ALA A 13 -12.53 11.64 30.10
C ALA A 13 -11.90 10.53 30.94
N GLN A 14 -12.17 9.24 30.66
CA GLN A 14 -11.53 8.11 31.33
C GLN A 14 -9.99 8.20 31.25
N TYR A 15 -9.46 8.55 30.08
CA TYR A 15 -8.02 8.76 29.88
C TYR A 15 -7.49 10.10 30.41
N SER A 16 -8.38 10.98 30.88
CA SER A 16 -7.99 12.14 31.68
C SER A 16 -7.70 11.77 33.12
N VAL A 17 -8.45 10.80 33.66
CA VAL A 17 -8.25 10.27 35.00
C VAL A 17 -7.00 9.39 35.07
N THR A 18 -6.73 8.58 34.04
CA THR A 18 -5.52 7.74 33.99
C THR A 18 -4.25 8.48 33.51
N GLY A 19 -4.34 9.78 33.18
CA GLY A 19 -3.20 10.61 32.79
C GLY A 19 -2.65 10.39 31.37
N SER A 20 -3.18 9.44 30.59
CA SER A 20 -2.65 9.15 29.23
C SER A 20 -3.17 10.14 28.18
N ALA A 21 -2.38 11.17 27.88
CA ALA A 21 -2.68 12.16 26.84
C ALA A 21 -2.77 11.52 25.44
N VAL A 22 -1.97 10.47 25.18
CA VAL A 22 -1.99 9.71 23.91
C VAL A 22 -3.29 8.96 23.73
N ALA A 23 -3.73 8.18 24.72
CA ALA A 23 -4.99 7.44 24.63
C ALA A 23 -6.18 8.37 24.45
N ARG A 24 -6.18 9.52 25.14
CA ARG A 24 -7.17 10.59 24.94
C ARG A 24 -7.18 11.12 23.50
N ALA A 25 -6.01 11.34 22.91
CA ALA A 25 -5.91 11.78 21.52
C ALA A 25 -6.43 10.71 20.54
N VAL A 26 -6.20 9.43 20.81
CA VAL A 26 -6.78 8.31 20.05
C VAL A 26 -8.31 8.35 20.11
N CYS A 27 -8.92 8.53 21.29
CA CYS A 27 -10.39 8.67 21.41
C CYS A 27 -10.91 9.88 20.64
N LYS A 28 -10.20 11.01 20.65
CA LYS A 28 -10.57 12.21 19.89
C LYS A 28 -10.40 12.07 18.38
N ALA A 29 -9.49 11.22 17.93
CA ALA A 29 -9.34 10.86 16.51
C ALA A 29 -10.43 9.86 16.05
N THR A 30 -11.01 9.09 16.97
CA THR A 30 -11.95 7.98 16.69
C THR A 30 -13.35 8.21 17.29
N THR A 31 -13.85 9.44 17.17
CA THR A 31 -15.21 9.82 17.60
C THR A 31 -16.29 9.25 16.68
N HIS A 32 -17.56 9.32 17.09
CA HIS A 32 -18.72 8.91 16.28
C HIS A 32 -19.12 9.91 15.19
N GLU A 33 -18.40 11.04 15.06
CA GLU A 33 -18.61 12.02 13.99
C GLU A 33 -18.25 11.42 12.64
N VAL A 34 -19.18 11.43 11.68
CA VAL A 34 -19.07 10.85 10.32
C VAL A 34 -18.21 11.73 9.40
N MET A 35 -16.99 11.99 9.85
CA MET A 35 -15.93 12.71 9.17
C MET A 35 -14.61 12.00 9.48
N GLY A 36 -13.63 12.11 8.59
CA GLY A 36 -12.29 11.58 8.82
C GLY A 36 -11.66 12.10 10.12
N PRO A 37 -10.67 11.41 10.69
CA PRO A 37 -9.97 11.87 11.88
C PRO A 37 -9.42 13.29 11.69
N LYS A 38 -9.70 14.18 12.65
CA LYS A 38 -9.31 15.60 12.53
C LYS A 38 -7.79 15.72 12.53
N LYS A 39 -7.25 16.50 11.58
CA LYS A 39 -5.81 16.74 11.39
C LYS A 39 -5.07 17.02 12.70
N LYS A 40 -5.56 17.94 13.53
CA LYS A 40 -4.93 18.27 14.83
C LYS A 40 -4.70 17.08 15.77
N HIS A 41 -5.53 16.04 15.70
CA HIS A 41 -5.37 14.83 16.51
C HIS A 41 -4.38 13.86 15.87
N LEU A 42 -4.39 13.75 14.54
CA LEU A 42 -3.40 12.99 13.79
C LEU A 42 -1.99 13.58 13.97
N ASP A 43 -1.83 14.90 13.80
CA ASP A 43 -0.56 15.61 13.96
C ASP A 43 0.02 15.39 15.37
N TYR A 44 -0.82 15.48 16.41
CA TYR A 44 -0.41 15.18 17.78
C TYR A 44 0.07 13.74 17.95
N LEU A 45 -0.67 12.75 17.42
CA LEU A 45 -0.30 11.34 17.52
C LEU A 45 0.98 11.04 16.74
N ILE A 46 1.15 11.63 15.54
CA ILE A 46 2.36 11.53 14.74
C ILE A 46 3.55 12.09 15.53
N GLN A 47 3.43 13.29 16.11
CA GLN A 47 4.48 13.85 16.96
C GLN A 47 4.80 12.93 18.14
N ALA A 48 3.78 12.40 18.81
CA ALA A 48 3.96 11.48 19.92
C ALA A 48 4.76 10.22 19.53
N THR A 49 4.67 9.74 18.28
CA THR A 49 5.51 8.61 17.84
C THR A 49 7.01 8.95 17.73
N ASN A 50 7.39 10.22 17.67
CA ASN A 50 8.79 10.66 17.66
C ASN A 50 9.38 10.81 19.07
N GLU A 51 8.54 10.98 20.09
CA GLU A 51 8.99 11.14 21.48
C GLU A 51 9.52 9.81 22.03
N THR A 52 10.68 9.83 22.69
CA THR A 52 11.34 8.61 23.18
C THR A 52 10.62 7.96 24.37
N ASN A 53 9.95 8.77 25.19
CA ASN A 53 9.22 8.37 26.39
C ASN A 53 7.78 7.91 26.12
N VAL A 54 7.27 8.04 24.89
CA VAL A 54 5.91 7.60 24.54
C VAL A 54 5.87 6.08 24.38
N ASN A 55 4.91 5.45 25.05
CA ASN A 55 4.67 4.01 24.97
C ASN A 55 3.91 3.66 23.68
N ILE A 56 4.66 3.26 22.65
CA ILE A 56 4.12 2.81 21.35
C ILE A 56 3.18 1.60 21.49
N PRO A 57 3.51 0.54 22.26
CA PRO A 57 2.57 -0.55 22.54
C PRO A 57 1.21 -0.08 23.03
N GLN A 58 1.19 0.78 24.06
CA GLN A 58 -0.05 1.31 24.63
C GLN A 58 -0.86 2.12 23.60
N MET A 59 -0.19 2.94 22.77
CA MET A 59 -0.83 3.69 21.70
C MET A 59 -1.53 2.75 20.70
N ALA A 60 -0.84 1.69 20.27
CA ALA A 60 -1.39 0.69 19.37
C ALA A 60 -2.52 -0.11 20.00
N ASP A 61 -2.37 -0.51 21.27
CA ASP A 61 -3.42 -1.24 22.02
C ASP A 61 -4.69 -0.39 22.17
N THR A 62 -4.58 0.91 22.42
CA THR A 62 -5.76 1.79 22.42
C THR A 62 -6.42 1.83 21.04
N LEU A 63 -5.65 1.88 19.94
CA LEU A 63 -6.22 1.82 18.58
C LEU A 63 -6.93 0.48 18.30
N PHE A 64 -6.36 -0.64 18.75
CA PHE A 64 -6.99 -1.95 18.64
C PHE A 64 -8.29 -2.03 19.45
N GLU A 65 -8.32 -1.49 20.67
CA GLU A 65 -9.54 -1.39 21.48
C GLU A 65 -10.61 -0.54 20.77
N ARG A 66 -10.24 0.57 20.13
CA ARG A 66 -11.19 1.35 19.33
C ARG A 66 -11.72 0.54 18.14
N ALA A 67 -10.89 -0.32 17.54
CA ALA A 67 -11.29 -1.19 16.44
C ALA A 67 -12.25 -2.34 16.85
N THR A 68 -12.46 -2.60 18.16
CA THR A 68 -13.47 -3.55 18.64
C THR A 68 -14.83 -2.91 18.93
N ASN A 69 -15.00 -1.61 18.63
CA ASN A 69 -16.29 -0.93 18.82
C ASN A 69 -17.36 -1.49 17.86
N SER A 70 -18.63 -1.40 18.23
CA SER A 70 -19.73 -1.83 17.36
C SER A 70 -20.03 -0.84 16.23
N SER A 71 -19.68 0.44 16.40
CA SER A 71 -19.91 1.49 15.40
C SER A 71 -18.89 1.42 14.27
N TRP A 72 -19.36 1.27 13.05
CA TRP A 72 -18.52 1.31 11.85
C TRP A 72 -17.67 2.60 11.79
N VAL A 73 -18.20 3.74 12.23
CA VAL A 73 -17.50 5.03 12.21
C VAL A 73 -16.26 4.98 13.08
N VAL A 74 -16.38 4.47 14.31
CA VAL A 74 -15.28 4.37 15.28
C VAL A 74 -14.23 3.39 14.78
N VAL A 75 -14.65 2.21 14.33
CA VAL A 75 -13.75 1.17 13.82
C VAL A 75 -12.98 1.65 12.59
N PHE A 76 -13.68 2.22 11.61
CA PHE A 76 -13.04 2.69 10.39
C PHE A 76 -12.07 3.84 10.68
N LYS A 77 -12.42 4.78 11.57
CA LYS A 77 -11.51 5.86 11.99
C LYS A 77 -10.30 5.34 12.77
N ALA A 78 -10.43 4.25 13.53
CA ALA A 78 -9.30 3.59 14.19
C ALA A 78 -8.32 3.02 13.16
N LEU A 79 -8.84 2.37 12.10
CA LEU A 79 -8.03 1.90 10.97
C LEU A 79 -7.36 3.06 10.23
N VAL A 80 -8.10 4.13 9.92
CA VAL A 80 -7.56 5.32 9.22
C VAL A 80 -6.48 6.00 10.07
N THR A 81 -6.69 6.14 11.37
CA THR A 81 -5.69 6.69 12.29
C THR A 81 -4.44 5.81 12.35
N THR A 82 -4.61 4.49 12.42
CA THR A 82 -3.49 3.54 12.39
C THR A 82 -2.69 3.67 11.10
N HIS A 83 -3.37 3.73 9.95
CA HIS A 83 -2.72 3.89 8.66
C HIS A 83 -1.93 5.21 8.57
N HIS A 84 -2.48 6.32 9.07
CA HIS A 84 -1.76 7.59 9.17
C HIS A 84 -0.46 7.46 9.97
N LEU A 85 -0.48 6.76 11.11
CA LEU A 85 0.72 6.54 11.92
C LEU A 85 1.74 5.62 11.26
N MET A 86 1.28 4.60 10.50
CA MET A 86 2.18 3.75 9.71
C MET A 86 2.91 4.54 8.60
N VAL A 87 2.24 5.51 7.98
CA VAL A 87 2.77 6.27 6.84
C VAL A 87 3.59 7.49 7.28
N HIS A 88 3.06 8.29 8.20
CA HIS A 88 3.61 9.60 8.58
C HIS A 88 4.31 9.59 9.94
N GLY A 89 4.06 8.57 10.77
CA GLY A 89 4.69 8.42 12.06
C GLY A 89 6.14 7.90 11.98
N ASN A 90 6.78 7.90 13.15
CA ASN A 90 8.06 7.27 13.35
C ASN A 90 7.99 5.76 13.06
N GLU A 91 9.05 5.18 12.49
CA GLU A 91 9.05 3.74 12.13
C GLU A 91 8.85 2.81 13.31
N ARG A 92 9.16 3.26 14.53
CA ARG A 92 8.88 2.49 15.76
C ARG A 92 7.42 2.02 15.85
N PHE A 93 6.47 2.79 15.31
CA PHE A 93 5.07 2.39 15.29
C PHE A 93 4.82 1.18 14.37
N ILE A 94 5.19 1.27 13.09
CA ILE A 94 5.01 0.15 12.16
C ILE A 94 5.89 -1.06 12.51
N GLN A 95 7.09 -0.85 13.06
CA GLN A 95 7.95 -1.92 13.59
C GLN A 95 7.26 -2.70 14.70
N TYR A 96 6.62 -2.00 15.64
CA TYR A 96 5.85 -2.64 16.70
C TYR A 96 4.68 -3.44 16.12
N LEU A 97 3.90 -2.88 15.20
CA LEU A 97 2.81 -3.63 14.54
C LEU A 97 3.35 -4.87 13.81
N ALA A 98 4.44 -4.72 13.08
CA ALA A 98 5.11 -5.80 12.36
C ALA A 98 5.64 -6.88 13.31
N SER A 99 5.96 -6.59 14.58
CA SER A 99 6.37 -7.61 15.55
C SER A 99 5.22 -8.44 16.16
N ARG A 100 3.96 -8.03 15.99
CA ARG A 100 2.80 -8.70 16.62
C ARG A 100 2.27 -9.85 15.77
N ASN A 101 2.01 -11.01 16.38
CA ASN A 101 1.39 -12.14 15.67
C ASN A 101 0.00 -11.83 15.13
N THR A 102 -0.77 -10.98 15.82
CA THR A 102 -2.12 -10.57 15.45
C THR A 102 -2.27 -9.05 15.54
N LEU A 103 -2.97 -8.49 14.56
CA LEU A 103 -3.31 -7.07 14.45
C LEU A 103 -4.83 -6.92 14.50
N PHE A 104 -5.48 -6.60 13.38
CA PHE A 104 -6.93 -6.45 13.31
C PHE A 104 -7.60 -7.76 12.94
N ASN A 105 -8.56 -8.21 13.75
CA ASN A 105 -9.41 -9.38 13.46
C ASN A 105 -10.83 -8.93 13.08
N LEU A 106 -10.94 -8.30 11.90
CA LEU A 106 -12.19 -7.69 11.44
C LEU A 106 -12.83 -8.41 10.26
N SER A 107 -12.37 -9.61 9.88
CA SER A 107 -12.88 -10.36 8.71
C SER A 107 -14.39 -10.60 8.72
N ASN A 108 -14.99 -10.67 9.90
CA ASN A 108 -16.43 -10.86 10.12
C ASN A 108 -17.12 -9.60 10.69
N PHE A 109 -16.47 -8.44 10.66
CA PHE A 109 -17.06 -7.19 11.15
C PHE A 109 -18.35 -6.87 10.39
N LEU A 110 -19.41 -6.55 11.13
CA LEU A 110 -20.70 -6.17 10.59
C LEU A 110 -21.43 -5.24 11.57
N ASP A 111 -21.61 -3.99 11.16
CA ASP A 111 -22.50 -3.04 11.80
C ASP A 111 -23.87 -3.07 11.09
N LYS A 112 -24.92 -3.38 11.84
CA LYS A 112 -26.30 -3.46 11.32
C LYS A 112 -27.11 -2.18 11.59
N SER A 113 -26.48 -1.09 12.04
CA SER A 113 -27.15 0.15 12.46
C SER A 113 -27.70 1.02 11.31
N GLY A 114 -28.20 0.41 10.23
CA GLY A 114 -28.69 1.07 9.02
C GLY A 114 -27.90 0.70 7.76
N SER A 115 -28.33 1.21 6.60
CA SER A 115 -27.71 0.91 5.30
C SER A 115 -26.22 1.27 5.26
N HIS A 116 -25.86 2.46 5.74
CA HIS A 116 -24.45 2.88 5.82
C HIS A 116 -23.59 1.96 6.68
N GLY A 117 -24.12 1.41 7.79
CA GLY A 117 -23.38 0.46 8.62
C GLY A 117 -23.05 -0.82 7.85
N TYR A 118 -24.03 -1.33 7.10
CA TYR A 118 -23.87 -2.54 6.29
C TYR A 118 -22.84 -2.34 5.17
N ASP A 119 -22.95 -1.26 4.41
CA ASP A 119 -22.07 -0.97 3.28
C ASP A 119 -20.63 -0.72 3.76
N MET A 120 -20.45 0.10 4.80
CA MET A 120 -19.12 0.43 5.33
C MET A 120 -18.43 -0.77 5.99
N SER A 121 -19.19 -1.76 6.48
CA SER A 121 -18.61 -2.99 7.03
C SER A 121 -17.80 -3.78 5.99
N THR A 122 -18.19 -3.74 4.72
CA THR A 122 -17.42 -4.36 3.62
C THR A 122 -16.08 -3.66 3.43
N PHE A 123 -16.06 -2.34 3.41
CA PHE A 123 -14.82 -1.56 3.27
C PHE A 123 -13.91 -1.66 4.50
N ILE A 124 -14.47 -1.75 5.70
CA ILE A 124 -13.71 -2.00 6.93
C ILE A 124 -12.96 -3.33 6.85
N ARG A 125 -13.62 -4.40 6.40
CA ARG A 125 -13.00 -5.73 6.21
C ARG A 125 -11.83 -5.67 5.23
N ARG A 126 -12.04 -5.08 4.05
CA ARG A 126 -11.02 -4.94 3.00
C ARG A 126 -9.85 -4.07 3.46
N TYR A 127 -10.14 -2.92 4.05
CA TYR A 127 -9.13 -1.98 4.54
C TYR A 127 -8.31 -2.54 5.70
N SER A 128 -8.95 -3.24 6.64
CA SER A 128 -8.27 -3.98 7.70
C SER A 128 -7.32 -5.05 7.16
N ARG A 129 -7.73 -5.77 6.10
CA ARG A 129 -6.86 -6.76 5.43
C ARG A 129 -5.62 -6.08 4.85
N TYR A 130 -5.79 -4.94 4.18
CA TYR A 130 -4.66 -4.18 3.65
C TYR A 130 -3.68 -3.73 4.75
N LEU A 131 -4.16 -3.21 5.89
CA LEU A 131 -3.27 -2.78 6.98
C LEU A 131 -2.51 -3.96 7.60
N ASN A 132 -3.16 -5.12 7.75
CA ASN A 132 -2.50 -6.35 8.18
C ASN A 132 -1.41 -6.76 7.18
N GLU A 133 -1.70 -6.72 5.87
CA GLU A 133 -0.74 -7.04 4.81
C GLU A 133 0.43 -6.05 4.76
N LYS A 134 0.19 -4.75 4.98
CA LYS A 134 1.25 -3.72 5.06
C LYS A 134 2.22 -4.01 6.21
N ALA A 135 1.72 -4.39 7.38
CA ALA A 135 2.56 -4.76 8.52
C ALA A 135 3.29 -6.10 8.30
N PHE A 136 2.63 -7.09 7.67
CA PHE A 136 3.25 -8.35 7.28
C PHE A 136 4.40 -8.13 6.28
N SER A 137 4.16 -7.32 5.25
CA SER A 137 5.18 -6.92 4.27
C SER A 137 6.39 -6.27 4.95
N TYR A 138 6.16 -5.36 5.90
CA TYR A 138 7.25 -4.77 6.70
C TYR A 138 8.01 -5.83 7.50
N ARG A 139 7.33 -6.78 8.15
CA ARG A 139 7.97 -7.90 8.88
C ARG A 139 8.90 -8.70 7.98
N GLN A 140 8.43 -9.05 6.78
CA GLN A 140 9.19 -9.88 5.85
C GLN A 140 10.41 -9.15 5.26
N MET A 141 10.29 -7.83 5.08
CA MET A 141 11.29 -7.03 4.37
C MET A 141 12.24 -6.25 5.27
N ALA A 142 11.85 -6.02 6.52
CA ALA A 142 12.50 -5.09 7.46
C ALA A 142 12.59 -3.64 6.93
N PHE A 143 11.72 -3.27 5.98
CA PHE A 143 11.53 -1.90 5.50
C PHE A 143 10.11 -1.73 4.91
N ASP A 144 9.63 -0.50 4.79
CA ASP A 144 8.35 -0.18 4.14
C ASP A 144 8.57 0.14 2.65
N PHE A 145 8.00 -0.65 1.74
CA PHE A 145 8.05 -0.40 0.28
C PHE A 145 7.54 1.01 -0.10
N ALA A 146 6.60 1.59 0.65
CA ALA A 146 6.11 2.94 0.39
C ALA A 146 7.16 4.01 0.76
N ARG A 147 8.05 3.74 1.73
CA ARG A 147 9.01 4.72 2.29
C ARG A 147 10.43 4.59 1.74
N VAL A 148 10.81 3.45 1.16
CA VAL A 148 12.16 3.26 0.60
C VAL A 148 12.46 4.24 -0.55
N LYS A 149 13.76 4.52 -0.71
CA LYS A 149 14.30 5.29 -1.85
C LYS A 149 13.95 4.60 -3.16
N LYS A 150 13.51 5.39 -4.14
CA LYS A 150 13.08 4.98 -5.49
C LYS A 150 13.96 5.59 -6.58
N GLY A 151 13.94 5.03 -7.78
CA GLY A 151 14.74 5.44 -8.93
C GLY A 151 16.07 4.70 -9.03
N ALA A 152 17.03 5.25 -9.80
CA ALA A 152 18.29 4.57 -10.16
C ALA A 152 19.05 3.95 -8.96
N ASP A 153 19.15 4.69 -7.85
CA ASP A 153 19.81 4.23 -6.62
C ASP A 153 18.81 3.71 -5.57
N GLY A 154 17.58 3.39 -5.98
CA GLY A 154 16.51 2.93 -5.10
C GLY A 154 16.73 1.50 -4.62
N VAL A 155 16.13 1.17 -3.48
CA VAL A 155 16.32 -0.15 -2.82
C VAL A 155 15.95 -1.30 -3.76
N MET A 156 14.79 -1.20 -4.43
CA MET A 156 14.35 -2.24 -5.37
C MET A 156 15.14 -2.23 -6.67
N ARG A 157 15.66 -1.08 -7.10
CA ARG A 157 16.41 -0.92 -8.35
C ARG A 157 17.80 -1.56 -8.26
N THR A 158 18.43 -1.51 -7.09
CA THR A 158 19.80 -2.02 -6.88
C THR A 158 19.86 -3.40 -6.22
N MET A 159 18.72 -3.95 -5.79
CA MET A 159 18.65 -5.24 -5.09
C MET A 159 19.25 -6.39 -5.91
N ALA A 160 19.96 -7.30 -5.24
CA ALA A 160 20.50 -8.52 -5.85
C ALA A 160 19.38 -9.47 -6.32
N PRO A 161 19.55 -10.21 -7.44
CA PRO A 161 18.53 -11.07 -8.03
C PRO A 161 17.85 -12.03 -7.04
N GLU A 162 18.63 -12.70 -6.20
CA GLU A 162 18.12 -13.72 -5.27
C GLU A 162 17.17 -13.12 -4.23
N LYS A 163 17.50 -11.92 -3.73
CA LYS A 163 16.65 -11.19 -2.80
C LYS A 163 15.47 -10.55 -3.53
N LEU A 164 15.68 -10.02 -4.73
CA LEU A 164 14.64 -9.38 -5.54
C LEU A 164 13.52 -10.37 -5.86
N LEU A 165 13.84 -11.57 -6.34
CA LEU A 165 12.87 -12.62 -6.68
C LEU A 165 12.02 -13.04 -5.47
N LYS A 166 12.55 -12.94 -4.24
CA LYS A 166 11.78 -13.18 -3.00
C LYS A 166 10.98 -11.97 -2.54
N SER A 167 11.47 -10.76 -2.82
CA SER A 167 10.84 -9.51 -2.39
C SER A 167 9.64 -9.13 -3.25
N MET A 168 9.71 -9.41 -4.57
CA MET A 168 8.67 -9.06 -5.53
C MET A 168 7.30 -9.70 -5.22
N PRO A 169 7.20 -11.00 -4.86
CA PRO A 169 5.93 -11.59 -4.43
C PRO A 169 5.33 -10.92 -3.18
N ILE A 170 6.16 -10.47 -2.24
CA ILE A 170 5.68 -9.79 -1.02
C ILE A 170 5.08 -8.42 -1.38
N LEU A 171 5.77 -7.65 -2.23
CA LEU A 171 5.24 -6.39 -2.76
C LEU A 171 3.94 -6.60 -3.56
N GLN A 172 3.89 -7.66 -4.39
CA GLN A 172 2.68 -8.02 -5.13
C GLN A 172 1.50 -8.32 -4.20
N GLY A 173 1.71 -9.08 -3.11
CA GLY A 173 0.68 -9.37 -2.12
C GLY A 173 0.14 -8.12 -1.44
N GLN A 174 1.03 -7.19 -1.06
CA GLN A 174 0.64 -5.91 -0.49
C GLN A 174 -0.19 -5.04 -1.47
N ILE A 175 0.20 -5.00 -2.74
CA ILE A 175 -0.56 -4.28 -3.78
C ILE A 175 -1.91 -4.95 -4.02
N ASP A 176 -1.98 -6.28 -4.03
CA ASP A 176 -3.25 -7.00 -4.21
C ASP A 176 -4.24 -6.69 -3.09
N ALA A 177 -3.79 -6.75 -1.84
CA ALA A 177 -4.62 -6.41 -0.68
C ALA A 177 -5.11 -4.95 -0.72
N LEU A 178 -4.32 -4.04 -1.28
CA LEU A 178 -4.73 -2.64 -1.51
C LEU A 178 -5.84 -2.58 -2.56
N LEU A 179 -5.62 -3.20 -3.71
CA LEU A 179 -6.55 -3.18 -4.85
C LEU A 179 -7.85 -3.94 -4.58
N GLU A 180 -7.88 -4.83 -3.59
CA GLU A 180 -9.11 -5.46 -3.08
C GLU A 180 -10.02 -4.51 -2.30
N PHE A 181 -9.59 -3.27 -2.02
CA PHE A 181 -10.51 -2.25 -1.51
C PHE A 181 -11.69 -2.05 -2.47
N ASP A 182 -11.41 -2.10 -3.78
CA ASP A 182 -12.37 -2.29 -4.87
C ASP A 182 -13.66 -1.48 -4.68
N VAL A 183 -13.49 -0.16 -4.59
CA VAL A 183 -14.56 0.81 -4.35
C VAL A 183 -15.00 1.44 -5.66
N HIS A 184 -16.31 1.60 -5.83
CA HIS A 184 -16.89 2.38 -6.91
C HIS A 184 -16.98 3.87 -6.49
N PRO A 185 -16.79 4.83 -7.42
CA PRO A 185 -16.87 6.27 -7.10
C PRO A 185 -18.15 6.67 -6.33
N ASN A 186 -19.30 6.07 -6.68
CA ASN A 186 -20.58 6.32 -6.01
C ASN A 186 -20.66 5.82 -4.55
N GLU A 187 -19.70 5.01 -4.09
CA GLU A 187 -19.63 4.51 -2.71
C GLU A 187 -18.78 5.43 -1.81
N LEU A 188 -17.99 6.33 -2.40
CA LEU A 188 -17.16 7.35 -1.74
C LEU A 188 -18.00 8.55 -1.26
N THR A 189 -18.98 8.24 -0.40
CA THR A 189 -20.11 9.13 -0.05
C THR A 189 -19.92 9.93 1.24
N ASN A 190 -18.88 9.65 2.03
CA ASN A 190 -18.70 10.27 3.34
C ASN A 190 -17.22 10.50 3.68
N GLY A 191 -16.98 11.40 4.64
CA GLY A 191 -15.62 11.83 4.99
C GLY A 191 -14.72 10.75 5.60
N VAL A 192 -15.27 9.63 6.09
CA VAL A 192 -14.49 8.54 6.69
C VAL A 192 -13.89 7.64 5.61
N ILE A 193 -14.73 7.15 4.68
CA ILE A 193 -14.26 6.32 3.56
C ILE A 193 -13.36 7.13 2.63
N ASN A 194 -13.65 8.42 2.42
CA ASN A 194 -12.80 9.29 1.60
C ASN A 194 -11.41 9.47 2.20
N ALA A 195 -11.30 9.58 3.53
CA ALA A 195 -10.01 9.63 4.21
C ALA A 195 -9.22 8.32 4.06
N ALA A 196 -9.89 7.16 4.13
CA ALA A 196 -9.26 5.87 3.90
C ALA A 196 -8.77 5.73 2.45
N PHE A 197 -9.62 6.08 1.49
CA PHE A 197 -9.30 6.02 0.05
C PHE A 197 -8.11 6.91 -0.31
N MET A 198 -8.04 8.14 0.22
CA MET A 198 -6.90 9.03 -0.01
C MET A 198 -5.56 8.44 0.49
N LEU A 199 -5.57 7.72 1.62
CA LEU A 199 -4.37 7.04 2.10
C LEU A 199 -4.00 5.84 1.22
N LEU A 200 -4.98 5.04 0.78
CA LEU A 200 -4.76 3.94 -0.15
C LEU A 200 -4.20 4.43 -1.48
N PHE A 201 -4.74 5.53 -2.01
CA PHE A 201 -4.24 6.17 -3.23
C PHE A 201 -2.76 6.55 -3.07
N LYS A 202 -2.42 7.28 -2.00
CA LYS A 202 -1.04 7.71 -1.74
C LYS A 202 -0.07 6.54 -1.58
N ASP A 203 -0.49 5.48 -0.88
CA ASP A 203 0.33 4.27 -0.77
C ASP A 203 0.44 3.55 -2.11
N LEU A 204 -0.62 3.45 -2.91
CA LEU A 204 -0.60 2.82 -4.23
C LEU A 204 0.39 3.50 -5.17
N ILE A 205 0.43 4.84 -5.22
CA ILE A 205 1.41 5.57 -6.04
C ILE A 205 2.84 5.17 -5.65
N LYS A 206 3.13 5.17 -4.35
CA LYS A 206 4.46 4.83 -3.83
C LYS A 206 4.83 3.37 -4.05
N LEU A 207 3.88 2.45 -3.81
CA LEU A 207 4.05 1.01 -4.00
C LEU A 207 4.25 0.68 -5.48
N PHE A 208 3.48 1.30 -6.38
CA PHE A 208 3.60 1.06 -7.82
C PHE A 208 4.92 1.60 -8.38
N ALA A 209 5.38 2.77 -7.93
CA ALA A 209 6.72 3.25 -8.26
C ALA A 209 7.83 2.29 -7.78
N CYS A 210 7.70 1.76 -6.56
CA CYS A 210 8.59 0.74 -6.01
C CYS A 210 8.54 -0.58 -6.81
N TYR A 211 7.36 -0.95 -7.30
CA TYR A 211 7.14 -2.15 -8.09
C TYR A 211 7.77 -2.03 -9.47
N ASN A 212 7.64 -0.87 -10.13
CA ASN A 212 8.34 -0.55 -11.38
C ASN A 212 9.86 -0.65 -11.22
N ASP A 213 10.44 -0.07 -10.17
CA ASP A 213 11.89 -0.18 -9.90
C ASP A 213 12.34 -1.66 -9.82
N GLY A 214 11.54 -2.49 -9.15
CA GLY A 214 11.76 -3.93 -9.06
C GLY A 214 11.66 -4.66 -10.40
N VAL A 215 10.65 -4.34 -11.21
CA VAL A 215 10.48 -4.92 -12.56
C VAL A 215 11.62 -4.50 -13.49
N ILE A 216 12.04 -3.24 -13.48
CA ILE A 216 13.13 -2.81 -14.36
C ILE A 216 14.44 -3.51 -13.96
N ASN A 217 14.74 -3.63 -12.66
CA ASN A 217 15.90 -4.39 -12.17
C ASN A 217 15.82 -5.89 -12.59
N LEU A 218 14.64 -6.49 -12.47
CA LEU A 218 14.38 -7.86 -12.88
C LEU A 218 14.68 -8.07 -14.38
N LEU A 219 14.18 -7.18 -15.23
CA LEU A 219 14.34 -7.24 -16.68
C LEU A 219 15.78 -6.97 -17.12
N GLU A 220 16.48 -6.05 -16.48
CA GLU A 220 17.89 -5.75 -16.77
C GLU A 220 18.80 -6.97 -16.56
N LYS A 221 18.51 -7.75 -15.51
CA LYS A 221 19.32 -8.92 -15.13
C LYS A 221 18.81 -10.24 -15.71
N PHE A 222 17.63 -10.25 -16.36
CA PHE A 222 16.94 -11.47 -16.78
C PHE A 222 17.81 -12.41 -17.64
N PHE A 223 18.57 -11.89 -18.59
CA PHE A 223 19.38 -12.68 -19.52
C PHE A 223 20.65 -13.25 -18.89
N GLU A 224 21.00 -12.80 -17.68
CA GLU A 224 22.13 -13.27 -16.89
C GLU A 224 21.69 -14.26 -15.80
N MET A 225 20.37 -14.46 -15.62
CA MET A 225 19.80 -15.34 -14.62
C MET A 225 19.87 -16.81 -15.02
N LYS A 226 19.87 -17.69 -14.00
CA LYS A 226 19.77 -19.15 -14.22
C LYS A 226 18.35 -19.52 -14.65
N LYS A 227 18.20 -20.66 -15.32
CA LYS A 227 16.89 -21.18 -15.80
C LYS A 227 15.75 -21.07 -14.77
N GLY A 228 15.98 -21.49 -13.52
CA GLY A 228 14.95 -21.39 -12.47
C GLY A 228 14.55 -19.94 -12.16
N GLN A 229 15.55 -19.06 -12.02
CA GLN A 229 15.33 -17.63 -11.79
C GLN A 229 14.61 -16.96 -12.96
N CYS A 230 14.90 -17.34 -14.21
CA CYS A 230 14.18 -16.83 -15.38
C CYS A 230 12.70 -17.22 -15.38
N LYS A 231 12.35 -18.42 -14.87
CA LYS A 231 10.95 -18.83 -14.71
C LYS A 231 10.22 -17.95 -13.70
N ASP A 232 10.81 -17.80 -12.52
CA ASP A 232 10.25 -16.98 -11.45
C ASP A 232 10.10 -15.52 -11.89
N ALA A 233 11.13 -14.98 -12.56
CA ALA A 233 11.12 -13.63 -13.10
C ALA A 233 10.03 -13.41 -14.16
N LEU A 234 9.86 -14.36 -15.07
CA LEU A 234 8.84 -14.30 -16.10
C LEU A 234 7.43 -14.34 -15.49
N GLU A 235 7.21 -15.19 -14.48
CA GLU A 235 5.94 -15.23 -13.76
C GLU A 235 5.65 -13.90 -13.03
N ILE A 236 6.65 -13.34 -12.35
CA ILE A 236 6.55 -12.02 -11.71
C ILE A 236 6.18 -10.94 -12.73
N TYR A 237 6.80 -10.95 -13.91
CA TYR A 237 6.51 -9.98 -14.97
C TYR A 237 5.09 -10.15 -15.56
N LYS A 238 4.63 -11.37 -15.80
CA LYS A 238 3.24 -11.62 -16.23
C LYS A 238 2.23 -11.08 -15.21
N ARG A 239 2.48 -11.37 -13.93
CA ARG A 239 1.71 -10.86 -12.78
C ARG A 239 1.74 -9.33 -12.67
N PHE A 240 2.83 -8.68 -13.05
CA PHE A 240 2.95 -7.22 -13.12
C PHE A 240 1.98 -6.63 -14.15
N LEU A 241 1.92 -7.19 -15.36
CA LEU A 241 1.04 -6.69 -16.42
C LEU A 241 -0.43 -6.75 -16.03
N THR A 242 -0.89 -7.83 -15.39
CA THR A 242 -2.27 -7.92 -14.89
C THR A 242 -2.57 -6.86 -13.82
N ARG A 243 -1.63 -6.60 -12.91
CA ARG A 243 -1.79 -5.56 -11.87
C ARG A 243 -1.80 -4.17 -12.47
N MET A 244 -1.03 -3.92 -13.54
CA MET A 244 -1.02 -2.63 -14.21
C MET A 244 -2.42 -2.20 -14.68
N THR A 245 -3.21 -3.13 -15.21
CA THR A 245 -4.62 -2.88 -15.58
C THR A 245 -5.46 -2.48 -14.36
N ARG A 246 -5.36 -3.23 -13.26
CA ARG A 246 -6.11 -2.93 -12.02
C ARG A 246 -5.70 -1.61 -11.37
N VAL A 247 -4.40 -1.27 -11.43
CA VAL A 247 -3.91 0.04 -10.98
C VAL A 247 -4.51 1.14 -11.84
N SER A 248 -4.55 0.98 -13.17
CA SER A 248 -5.20 1.93 -14.08
C SER A 248 -6.67 2.16 -13.72
N GLU A 249 -7.42 1.09 -13.42
CA GLU A 249 -8.80 1.17 -12.98
C GLU A 249 -8.95 1.93 -11.65
N PHE A 250 -8.10 1.63 -10.66
CA PHE A 250 -8.07 2.37 -9.40
C PHE A 250 -7.79 3.87 -9.61
N LEU A 251 -6.83 4.21 -10.48
CA LEU A 251 -6.50 5.61 -10.78
C LEU A 251 -7.63 6.35 -11.50
N LYS A 252 -8.43 5.66 -12.32
CA LYS A 252 -9.64 6.26 -12.91
C LYS A 252 -10.69 6.58 -11.85
N VAL A 253 -10.87 5.71 -10.84
CA VAL A 253 -11.75 6.02 -9.69
C VAL A 253 -11.24 7.25 -8.95
N ALA A 254 -9.92 7.32 -8.71
CA ALA A 254 -9.28 8.48 -8.09
C ALA A 254 -9.54 9.79 -8.87
N GLU A 255 -9.38 9.77 -10.19
CA GLU A 255 -9.68 10.92 -11.06
C GLU A 255 -11.17 11.33 -10.96
N GLN A 256 -12.09 10.37 -11.00
CA GLN A 256 -13.54 10.62 -10.97
C GLN A 256 -14.02 11.24 -9.67
N VAL A 257 -13.35 10.95 -8.54
CA VAL A 257 -13.67 11.56 -7.24
C VAL A 257 -12.91 12.87 -6.97
N GLY A 258 -12.22 13.40 -7.99
CA GLY A 258 -11.63 14.72 -7.96
C GLY A 258 -10.19 14.79 -7.44
N ILE A 259 -9.44 13.68 -7.46
CA ILE A 259 -7.98 13.75 -7.26
C ILE A 259 -7.35 14.44 -8.47
N ASP A 260 -6.48 15.42 -8.21
CA ASP A 260 -5.83 16.21 -9.25
C ASP A 260 -5.06 15.33 -10.23
N LYS A 261 -5.24 15.55 -11.53
CA LYS A 261 -4.54 14.79 -12.58
C LYS A 261 -3.03 14.86 -12.45
N GLY A 262 -2.49 15.96 -11.90
CA GLY A 262 -1.05 16.10 -11.64
C GLY A 262 -0.50 15.16 -10.58
N ASP A 263 -1.36 14.64 -9.70
CA ASP A 263 -1.00 13.64 -8.68
C ASP A 263 -1.18 12.20 -9.17
N ILE A 264 -1.81 12.00 -10.33
CA ILE A 264 -2.07 10.69 -10.93
C ILE A 264 -0.93 10.37 -11.91
N PRO A 265 -0.20 9.26 -11.73
CA PRO A 265 0.88 8.90 -12.64
C PRO A 265 0.34 8.40 -13.98
N ASP A 266 0.98 8.83 -15.06
CA ASP A 266 0.74 8.27 -16.39
C ASP A 266 1.26 6.84 -16.47
N LEU A 267 0.36 5.92 -16.85
CA LEU A 267 0.67 4.51 -17.03
C LEU A 267 0.91 4.19 -18.51
N THR A 268 2.16 3.98 -18.88
CA THR A 268 2.57 3.59 -20.23
C THR A 268 2.56 2.07 -20.38
N GLN A 269 1.80 1.56 -21.35
CA GLN A 269 1.73 0.11 -21.59
C GLN A 269 3.09 -0.47 -21.96
N ALA A 270 3.41 -1.64 -21.39
CA ALA A 270 4.62 -2.35 -21.75
C ALA A 270 4.54 -2.87 -23.20
N PRO A 271 5.65 -2.88 -23.96
CA PRO A 271 5.66 -3.42 -25.32
C PRO A 271 5.26 -4.90 -25.35
N SER A 272 4.30 -5.27 -26.20
CA SER A 272 3.81 -6.65 -26.32
C SER A 272 4.91 -7.66 -26.72
N SER A 273 5.83 -7.23 -27.58
CA SER A 273 6.97 -8.04 -28.05
C SER A 273 7.99 -8.39 -26.97
N LEU A 274 8.00 -7.67 -25.84
CA LEU A 274 8.92 -7.96 -24.74
C LEU A 274 8.64 -9.32 -24.12
N MET A 275 7.36 -9.67 -23.93
CA MET A 275 6.98 -10.95 -23.33
C MET A 275 7.46 -12.12 -24.18
N GLU A 276 7.24 -12.06 -25.50
CA GLU A 276 7.69 -13.07 -26.45
C GLU A 276 9.22 -13.27 -26.38
N THR A 277 9.96 -12.16 -26.26
CA THR A 277 11.44 -12.19 -26.16
C THR A 277 11.90 -12.91 -24.90
N LEU A 278 11.28 -12.63 -23.75
CA LEU A 278 11.61 -13.28 -22.48
C LEU A 278 11.28 -14.80 -22.52
N GLU A 279 10.15 -15.16 -23.12
CA GLU A 279 9.74 -16.56 -23.29
C GLU A 279 10.68 -17.34 -24.22
N GLN A 280 11.10 -16.74 -25.33
CA GLN A 280 12.05 -17.36 -26.26
C GLN A 280 13.41 -17.62 -25.59
N HIS A 281 13.91 -16.67 -24.81
CA HIS A 281 15.14 -16.86 -24.04
C HIS A 281 15.02 -18.04 -23.07
N LEU A 282 13.93 -18.09 -22.30
CA LEU A 282 13.68 -19.19 -21.36
C LEU A 282 13.60 -20.54 -22.10
N ASN A 283 12.88 -20.62 -23.23
CA ASN A 283 12.77 -21.84 -24.04
C ASN A 283 14.14 -22.34 -24.55
N THR A 284 15.03 -21.42 -24.91
CA THR A 284 16.40 -21.74 -25.32
C THR A 284 17.19 -22.37 -24.17
N LEU A 285 17.03 -21.86 -22.95
CA LEU A 285 17.61 -22.46 -21.74
C LEU A 285 16.97 -23.82 -21.36
N GLU A 286 15.74 -24.10 -21.82
CA GLU A 286 15.08 -25.40 -21.61
C GLU A 286 15.56 -26.49 -22.57
N GLY A 287 16.38 -26.16 -23.56
CA GLY A 287 16.78 -27.11 -24.62
C GLY A 287 15.64 -27.45 -25.58
N LYS A 288 14.52 -26.73 -25.53
CA LYS A 288 13.45 -26.86 -26.53
C LYS A 288 13.96 -26.24 -27.82
N LYS A 289 14.14 -27.06 -28.87
CA LYS A 289 14.54 -26.56 -30.20
C LYS A 289 13.61 -25.40 -30.61
N PRO A 290 14.14 -24.24 -31.00
CA PRO A 290 13.30 -23.16 -31.51
C PRO A 290 12.59 -23.69 -32.76
N GLY A 291 11.25 -23.69 -32.74
CA GLY A 291 10.47 -23.90 -33.96
C GLY A 291 10.90 -22.85 -34.97
N ASN A 292 11.37 -23.29 -36.14
CA ASN A 292 11.95 -22.52 -37.23
C ASN A 292 11.43 -21.06 -37.33
N LYS A 293 12.11 -20.15 -36.65
CA LYS A 293 12.17 -18.72 -36.96
C LYS A 293 13.62 -18.33 -36.72
N SER A 294 14.33 -18.11 -37.82
CA SER A 294 15.75 -17.77 -37.88
C SER A 294 16.02 -16.45 -37.15
N GLY A 295 16.87 -16.54 -36.12
CA GLY A 295 17.40 -15.40 -35.38
C GLY A 295 17.88 -15.85 -34.01
N ALA A 296 19.19 -16.05 -33.84
CA ALA A 296 19.77 -16.19 -32.51
C ALA A 296 19.36 -14.95 -31.67
N PRO A 297 18.97 -15.08 -30.39
CA PRO A 297 18.68 -13.91 -29.57
C PRO A 297 19.99 -13.16 -29.39
N SER A 298 20.12 -12.01 -30.05
CA SER A 298 21.16 -11.05 -29.72
C SER A 298 20.88 -10.53 -28.30
N PRO A 299 21.90 -10.30 -27.47
CA PRO A 299 21.70 -9.64 -26.18
C PRO A 299 20.91 -8.35 -26.44
N LEU A 300 19.81 -8.14 -25.70
CA LEU A 300 18.93 -6.97 -25.84
C LEU A 300 19.78 -5.75 -26.15
N SER A 301 19.63 -5.18 -27.34
CA SER A 301 20.40 -4.00 -27.72
C SER A 301 20.16 -2.92 -26.66
N LYS A 302 21.17 -2.09 -26.38
CA LYS A 302 21.03 -0.95 -25.45
C LYS A 302 19.75 -0.14 -25.71
N THR A 303 19.30 -0.08 -26.96
CA THR A 303 18.04 0.53 -27.40
C THR A 303 16.80 -0.12 -26.77
N PHE A 304 16.74 -1.44 -26.66
CA PHE A 304 15.60 -2.15 -26.07
C PHE A 304 15.54 -1.98 -24.54
N ARG A 305 16.69 -1.96 -23.86
CA ARG A 305 16.76 -1.60 -22.43
C ARG A 305 16.28 -0.16 -22.20
N ASN A 306 16.68 0.77 -23.08
CA ASN A 306 16.24 2.16 -23.02
C ASN A 306 14.73 2.33 -23.30
N ILE A 307 14.12 1.48 -24.14
CA ILE A 307 12.67 1.49 -24.38
C ILE A 307 11.91 0.99 -23.14
N ILE A 308 12.36 -0.07 -22.48
CA ILE A 308 11.76 -0.58 -21.24
C ILE A 308 11.86 0.46 -20.12
N ILE A 309 13.03 1.09 -19.98
CA ILE A 309 13.25 2.15 -18.99
C ILE A 309 12.34 3.34 -19.30
N THR A 310 12.26 3.80 -20.54
CA THR A 310 11.40 4.93 -20.92
C THR A 310 9.90 4.62 -20.77
N ALA A 311 9.49 3.36 -21.00
CA ALA A 311 8.09 2.93 -20.92
C ALA A 311 7.62 2.50 -19.52
N LEU A 312 8.51 2.41 -18.52
CA LEU A 312 8.14 2.08 -17.13
C LEU A 312 8.53 3.18 -16.13
N VAL A 313 9.32 4.16 -16.57
CA VAL A 313 9.59 5.37 -15.80
C VAL A 313 8.35 6.25 -15.85
N ILE A 314 7.58 6.24 -14.76
CA ILE A 314 6.60 7.28 -14.46
C ILE A 314 7.34 8.61 -14.59
N PRO A 315 6.93 9.53 -15.51
CA PRO A 315 7.52 10.84 -15.58
C PRO A 315 7.41 11.46 -14.19
N ARG A 316 8.56 11.79 -13.59
CA ARG A 316 8.60 12.56 -12.35
C ARG A 316 8.13 13.98 -12.66
N HIS A 317 6.85 14.18 -12.95
CA HIS A 317 6.26 15.46 -12.70
C HIS A 317 6.28 15.66 -11.18
N HIS A 318 6.63 16.87 -10.77
CA HIS A 318 6.85 17.30 -9.39
C HIS A 318 5.65 17.00 -8.49
N VAL A 319 5.46 15.74 -8.08
CA VAL A 319 4.72 15.42 -6.88
C VAL A 319 5.64 15.89 -5.76
N ALA A 320 5.35 17.08 -5.23
CA ALA A 320 6.01 17.60 -4.05
C ALA A 320 5.79 16.60 -2.92
N TYR A 321 6.77 15.72 -2.72
CA TYR A 321 6.89 14.88 -1.53
C TYR A 321 7.31 15.78 -0.35
N GLN A 322 6.42 16.68 0.08
CA GLN A 322 6.56 17.42 1.34
C GLN A 322 5.17 17.61 1.97
N GLY A 323 4.96 16.96 3.12
CA GLY A 323 3.73 17.04 3.93
C GLY A 323 3.20 15.68 4.36
#